data_AF-A0A8J6K740-F1
#
_entry.id   AF-A0A8J6K740-F1
#
_cell.length_a   1.000
_cell.length_b   1.000
_cell.length_c   1.000
_cell.angle_alpha   90.00
_cell.angle_beta   90.00
_cell.angle_gamma   90.00
#
_symmetry.space_group_name_H-M   'P 1'
#
loop_
_entity.id
_entity.type
_entity.pdbx_description
1 polymer ?
#
loop_
_entity_poly.entity_id
_entity_poly.type
_entity_poly.pdbx_seq_one_letter_code
_entity_poly.pdbx_strand_id
1 'polypeptide(L)'
;MQSRNCLPSVRFLRRAIPVRHAVRFLRRAIPVRLIYGAYVVENASGIAMCGGCVQQEYPDRGSTCLETGSFLLNYVSCAKCNTRDFMLIANKTADEEDGEEIITYDHMCKNCHHVIAKHEYTFSVVDEYQEYTMLCMLCGRAEDSVSVLPDDPRQMAPLF
;
A
#
# COMPACT_ATOMS: atom_id res chain seq x y z
N MET A 1 41.93 11.35 25.62
CA MET A 1 41.99 10.08 24.87
C MET A 1 40.83 10.07 23.90
N GLN A 2 41.14 10.27 22.62
CA GLN A 2 40.18 10.35 21.49
C GLN A 2 40.14 8.99 20.78
N SER A 3 38.94 8.51 20.43
CA SER A 3 38.72 7.39 19.49
C SER A 3 37.61 7.80 18.51
N ARG A 4 37.98 8.25 17.30
CA ARG A 4 37.94 7.51 16.01
C ARG A 4 36.49 7.16 15.59
N ASN A 5 35.81 8.01 14.81
CA ASN A 5 35.83 8.12 13.33
C ASN A 5 35.58 6.81 12.57
N CYS A 6 34.40 6.71 11.94
CA CYS A 6 34.16 5.99 10.68
C CYS A 6 32.99 6.66 9.93
N LEU A 7 33.31 7.55 8.99
CA LEU A 7 32.43 8.00 7.90
C LEU A 7 32.81 7.18 6.65
N PRO A 8 31.86 6.66 5.85
CA PRO A 8 32.18 6.24 4.51
C PRO A 8 32.18 7.45 3.56
N SER A 9 33.34 7.62 2.91
CA SER A 9 33.61 8.57 1.85
C SER A 9 32.80 8.21 0.60
N VAL A 10 31.93 9.10 0.14
CA VAL A 10 31.29 8.96 -1.18
C VAL A 10 31.91 9.99 -2.12
N ARG A 11 32.64 9.47 -3.10
CA ARG A 11 33.35 10.26 -4.12
C ARG A 11 32.36 10.86 -5.10
N PHE A 12 32.46 12.17 -5.29
CA PHE A 12 31.89 12.89 -6.42
C PHE A 12 32.43 12.32 -7.73
N LEU A 13 31.54 11.82 -8.58
CA LEU A 13 31.79 11.69 -10.01
C LEU A 13 30.73 12.50 -10.76
N ARG A 14 31.15 13.68 -11.22
CA ARG A 14 30.44 14.47 -12.23
C ARG A 14 30.48 13.72 -13.56
N ARG A 15 29.35 13.29 -14.10
CA ARG A 15 29.12 13.20 -15.55
C ARG A 15 27.67 13.57 -15.87
N ALA A 16 27.54 14.45 -16.84
CA ALA A 16 26.29 14.97 -17.37
C ALA A 16 25.82 14.14 -18.59
N ILE A 17 24.54 14.35 -18.94
CA ILE A 17 23.85 14.11 -20.25
C ILE A 17 23.24 12.70 -20.43
N PRO A 18 22.07 12.50 -21.09
CA PRO A 18 20.97 13.41 -21.45
C PRO A 18 19.58 12.99 -20.95
N VAL A 19 18.69 13.99 -20.95
CA VAL A 19 17.22 13.92 -20.95
C VAL A 19 16.69 12.84 -21.90
N ARG A 20 15.95 11.85 -21.38
CA ARG A 20 14.93 11.13 -22.15
C ARG A 20 13.69 10.92 -21.29
N HIS A 21 12.77 11.83 -21.52
CA HIS A 21 11.34 11.59 -21.44
C HIS A 21 10.95 10.20 -21.94
N ALA A 22 9.89 9.70 -21.32
CA ALA A 22 8.93 8.74 -21.83
C ALA A 22 9.20 7.25 -21.55
N VAL A 23 8.15 6.69 -20.95
CA VAL A 23 7.72 5.30 -20.99
C VAL A 23 8.36 4.36 -19.97
N ARG A 24 7.76 4.30 -18.77
CA ARG A 24 7.55 3.02 -18.09
C ARG A 24 6.37 3.01 -17.10
N PHE A 25 5.27 3.66 -17.47
CA PHE A 25 3.94 3.11 -17.13
C PHE A 25 3.77 1.87 -18.02
N LEU A 26 4.01 0.67 -17.46
CA LEU A 26 3.62 -0.66 -17.93
C LEU A 26 4.64 -1.67 -17.42
N ARG A 27 4.50 -2.09 -16.16
CA ARG A 27 4.94 -3.41 -15.65
C ARG A 27 4.57 -3.58 -14.17
N ARG A 28 3.27 -3.56 -13.89
CA ARG A 28 2.62 -4.43 -12.91
C ARG A 28 1.12 -4.28 -13.14
N ALA A 29 0.55 -5.31 -13.72
CA ALA A 29 -0.88 -5.39 -13.99
C ALA A 29 -1.63 -5.58 -12.68
N ILE A 30 -1.86 -4.48 -11.95
CA ILE A 30 -3.06 -4.35 -11.14
C ILE A 30 -4.12 -3.85 -12.13
N PRO A 31 -5.26 -4.55 -12.30
CA PRO A 31 -6.27 -4.10 -13.23
C PRO A 31 -7.02 -2.92 -12.61
N VAL A 32 -6.46 -1.71 -12.68
CA VAL A 32 -7.23 -0.48 -12.50
C VAL A 32 -8.03 -0.29 -13.78
N ARG A 33 -9.14 -1.03 -13.90
CA ARG A 33 -10.09 -0.89 -15.00
C ARG A 33 -10.88 0.40 -14.81
N LEU A 34 -10.63 1.31 -15.75
CA LEU A 34 -11.53 2.37 -16.20
C LEU A 34 -13.00 2.08 -15.90
N ILE A 35 -13.60 2.99 -15.14
CA ILE A 35 -15.04 3.29 -15.01
C ILE A 35 -15.76 3.20 -16.36
N TYR A 36 -16.27 2.01 -16.72
CA TYR A 36 -17.34 1.83 -17.71
C TYR A 36 -17.96 0.44 -17.51
N GLY A 37 -19.11 0.38 -16.83
CA GLY A 37 -20.13 -0.67 -16.96
C GLY A 37 -19.73 -2.13 -16.70
N ALA A 38 -20.23 -2.69 -15.60
CA ALA A 38 -20.52 -4.12 -15.42
C ALA A 38 -19.41 -5.13 -15.77
N TYR A 39 -18.55 -5.45 -14.79
CA TYR A 39 -17.79 -6.71 -14.80
C TYR A 39 -17.77 -7.27 -13.38
N VAL A 40 -18.58 -8.31 -13.18
CA VAL A 40 -18.45 -9.23 -12.05
C VAL A 40 -17.13 -9.97 -12.25
N VAL A 41 -16.22 -9.85 -11.28
CA VAL A 41 -14.94 -10.56 -11.29
C VAL A 41 -15.20 -12.00 -10.83
N GLU A 42 -15.45 -12.90 -11.77
CA GLU A 42 -15.44 -14.34 -11.50
C GLU A 42 -13.99 -14.85 -11.58
N ASN A 43 -13.35 -15.05 -10.42
CA ASN A 43 -12.03 -15.67 -10.32
C ASN A 43 -12.16 -17.20 -10.37
N ALA A 44 -11.68 -17.79 -11.47
CA ALA A 44 -11.54 -19.23 -11.69
C ALA A 44 -10.31 -19.81 -10.97
N SER A 45 -10.31 -19.78 -9.62
CA SER A 45 -9.52 -20.61 -8.68
C SER A 45 -9.82 -20.08 -7.27
N GLY A 46 -10.77 -20.71 -6.60
CA GLY A 46 -11.63 -20.10 -5.58
C GLY A 46 -11.04 -19.84 -4.20
N ILE A 47 -10.30 -18.73 -4.05
CA ILE A 47 -10.29 -17.95 -2.80
C ILE A 47 -10.82 -16.55 -3.16
N ALA A 48 -12.13 -16.45 -3.36
CA ALA A 48 -12.78 -15.15 -3.55
C ALA A 48 -12.76 -14.39 -2.22
N MET A 49 -12.23 -13.16 -2.21
CA MET A 49 -12.44 -12.24 -1.09
C MET A 49 -13.93 -12.10 -0.81
N CYS A 50 -14.30 -11.97 0.46
CA CYS A 50 -15.71 -12.04 0.84
C CYS A 50 -16.27 -10.65 1.11
N GLY A 51 -16.98 -10.10 0.12
CA GLY A 51 -17.76 -8.86 0.30
C GLY A 51 -18.79 -8.96 1.43
N GLY A 52 -19.31 -10.16 1.71
CA GLY A 52 -20.26 -10.38 2.81
C GLY A 52 -19.67 -10.25 4.22
N CYS A 53 -18.33 -10.14 4.36
CA CYS A 53 -17.69 -9.94 5.67
C CYS A 53 -17.55 -8.47 6.06
N VAL A 54 -17.66 -7.56 5.08
CA VAL A 54 -17.38 -6.13 5.24
C VAL A 54 -18.64 -5.29 5.04
N GLN A 55 -18.69 -4.11 5.64
CA GLN A 55 -19.81 -3.18 5.48
C GLN A 55 -19.73 -2.46 4.12
N GLN A 56 -18.53 -2.04 3.75
CA GLN A 56 -18.23 -1.39 2.49
C GLN A 56 -16.94 -2.01 1.93
N GLU A 57 -16.96 -2.34 0.64
CA GLU A 57 -15.75 -2.78 -0.05
C GLU A 57 -14.84 -1.58 -0.30
N TYR A 58 -13.56 -1.72 0.05
CA TYR A 58 -12.52 -0.71 -0.17
C TYR A 58 -12.93 0.70 0.29
N PRO A 59 -13.27 0.90 1.59
CA PRO A 59 -13.63 2.22 2.09
C PRO A 59 -12.51 3.23 1.82
N ASP A 60 -12.86 4.45 1.44
CA ASP A 60 -11.88 5.52 1.28
C ASP A 60 -11.31 5.93 2.65
N ARG A 61 -9.99 6.02 2.73
CA ARG A 61 -9.23 6.35 3.95
C ARG A 61 -8.39 7.62 3.79
N GLY A 62 -8.57 8.36 2.69
CA GLY A 62 -7.80 9.56 2.39
C GLY A 62 -6.30 9.27 2.39
N SER A 63 -5.55 9.96 3.24
CA SER A 63 -4.10 9.79 3.40
C SER A 63 -3.69 8.72 4.44
N THR A 64 -4.63 7.97 5.03
CA THR A 64 -4.29 6.97 6.06
C THR A 64 -3.85 5.65 5.43
N CYS A 65 -2.56 5.55 5.12
CA CYS A 65 -1.91 4.32 4.64
C CYS A 65 -1.31 3.54 5.83
N LEU A 66 -1.76 2.30 6.05
CA LEU A 66 -1.27 1.47 7.16
C LEU A 66 -0.60 0.20 6.64
N GLU A 67 0.64 -0.05 7.08
CA GLU A 67 1.35 -1.31 6.83
C GLU A 67 0.86 -2.49 7.69
N THR A 68 0.16 -2.20 8.79
CA THR A 68 -0.28 -3.20 9.76
C THR A 68 -1.66 -2.88 10.34
N GLY A 69 -2.30 -3.89 10.93
CA GLY A 69 -3.56 -3.73 11.66
C GLY A 69 -4.77 -4.26 10.89
N SER A 70 -5.96 -3.81 11.26
CA SER A 70 -7.23 -4.20 10.63
C SER A 70 -8.29 -3.14 10.91
N PHE A 71 -9.10 -2.77 9.92
CA PHE A 71 -10.16 -1.77 10.12
C PHE A 71 -11.44 -2.41 10.66
N LEU A 72 -11.44 -2.69 11.97
CA LEU A 72 -12.54 -3.40 12.66
C LEU A 72 -13.91 -2.71 12.57
N LEU A 73 -13.95 -1.40 12.33
CA LEU A 73 -15.21 -0.68 12.14
C LEU A 73 -15.91 -1.08 10.83
N ASN A 74 -15.16 -1.45 9.80
CA ASN A 74 -15.73 -1.95 8.54
C ASN A 74 -16.02 -3.46 8.58
N TYR A 75 -15.58 -4.18 9.62
CA TYR A 75 -15.84 -5.61 9.77
C TYR A 75 -17.19 -5.87 10.44
N VAL A 76 -18.13 -6.47 9.69
CA VAL A 76 -19.48 -6.76 10.18
C VAL A 76 -19.48 -8.08 10.95
N SER A 77 -19.16 -9.19 10.26
CA SER A 77 -19.03 -10.54 10.80
C SER A 77 -18.52 -11.46 9.70
N CYS A 78 -17.90 -12.60 10.03
CA CYS A 78 -17.50 -13.54 9.00
C CYS A 78 -18.74 -14.18 8.36
N ALA A 79 -18.97 -13.96 7.06
CA ALA A 79 -20.11 -14.54 6.33
C ALA A 79 -20.12 -16.08 6.30
N LYS A 80 -18.97 -16.72 6.52
CA LYS A 80 -18.84 -18.18 6.51
C LYS A 80 -19.27 -18.84 7.82
N CYS A 81 -18.94 -18.24 8.97
CA CYS A 81 -19.25 -18.81 10.30
C CYS A 81 -20.18 -17.94 11.15
N ASN A 82 -20.61 -16.80 10.62
CA ASN A 82 -21.46 -15.79 11.27
C ASN A 82 -20.93 -15.29 12.62
N THR A 83 -19.63 -15.46 12.87
CA THR A 83 -18.97 -15.04 14.11
C THR A 83 -18.27 -13.71 13.88
N ARG A 84 -18.51 -12.76 14.79
CA ARG A 84 -17.78 -11.49 14.88
C ARG A 84 -16.77 -11.57 16.02
N ASP A 85 -15.60 -12.11 15.72
CA ASP A 85 -14.43 -12.12 16.62
C ASP A 85 -13.25 -11.41 15.90
N PHE A 86 -12.13 -11.24 16.60
CA PHE A 86 -10.89 -10.72 16.04
C PHE A 86 -10.43 -11.53 14.82
N MET A 87 -9.76 -10.83 13.90
CA MET A 87 -9.16 -11.42 12.71
C MET A 87 -7.69 -11.77 12.96
N LEU A 88 -7.22 -12.80 12.28
CA LEU A 88 -5.82 -13.18 12.22
C LEU A 88 -5.17 -12.52 11.00
N ILE A 89 -3.93 -12.11 11.15
CA ILE A 89 -3.05 -11.74 10.04
C ILE A 89 -2.23 -12.97 9.69
N ALA A 90 -2.27 -13.38 8.41
CA ALA A 90 -1.54 -14.55 7.92
C ALA A 90 -0.83 -14.22 6.59
N ASN A 91 0.08 -15.10 6.17
CA ASN A 91 0.79 -15.02 4.89
C ASN A 91 1.46 -13.65 4.66
N LYS A 92 2.01 -13.04 5.73
CA LYS A 92 2.69 -11.75 5.60
C LYS A 92 3.99 -11.91 4.81
N THR A 93 4.13 -11.14 3.74
CA THR A 93 5.35 -10.98 2.94
C THR A 93 5.77 -9.51 2.95
N ALA A 94 7.08 -9.29 2.82
CA ALA A 94 7.69 -7.99 2.62
C ALA A 94 8.71 -8.15 1.51
N ASP A 95 8.47 -7.48 0.39
CA ASP A 95 9.27 -7.57 -0.83
C ASP A 95 9.84 -6.18 -1.14
N GLU A 96 11.14 -6.10 -1.44
CA GLU A 96 11.82 -4.89 -1.87
C GLU A 96 12.26 -5.06 -3.33
N GLU A 97 11.71 -4.25 -4.25
CA GLU A 97 12.05 -4.29 -5.67
C GLU A 97 12.19 -2.87 -6.21
N ASP A 98 13.29 -2.57 -6.91
CA ASP A 98 13.53 -1.28 -7.59
C ASP A 98 13.38 -0.02 -6.70
N GLY A 99 13.62 -0.13 -5.39
CA GLY A 99 13.48 0.97 -4.43
C GLY A 99 12.05 1.19 -3.91
N GLU A 100 11.15 0.26 -4.21
CA GLU A 100 9.79 0.15 -3.68
C GLU A 100 9.73 -1.00 -2.66
N GLU A 101 9.14 -0.74 -1.50
CA GLU A 101 8.82 -1.73 -0.48
C GLU A 101 7.34 -2.07 -0.54
N ILE A 102 7.03 -3.37 -0.62
CA ILE A 102 5.66 -3.88 -0.72
C ILE A 102 5.42 -4.87 0.41
N ILE A 103 4.43 -4.57 1.24
CA ILE A 103 3.96 -5.44 2.31
C ILE A 103 2.62 -6.01 1.93
N THR A 104 2.51 -7.34 1.90
CA THR A 104 1.22 -8.00 1.67
C THR A 104 0.89 -9.00 2.76
N TYR A 105 -0.39 -9.12 3.13
CA TYR A 105 -0.87 -10.13 4.07
C TYR A 105 -2.37 -10.37 3.93
N ASP A 106 -2.87 -11.47 4.51
CA ASP A 106 -4.28 -11.82 4.49
C ASP A 106 -4.94 -11.57 5.84
N HIS A 107 -6.14 -10.97 5.83
CA HIS A 107 -7.05 -10.98 6.97
C HIS A 107 -7.87 -12.26 6.97
N MET A 108 -7.72 -13.08 7.99
CA MET A 108 -8.41 -14.35 8.13
C MET A 108 -9.35 -14.34 9.34
N CYS A 109 -10.54 -14.90 9.19
CA CYS A 109 -11.41 -15.15 10.33
C CYS A 109 -10.74 -16.13 11.29
N LYS A 110 -10.60 -15.75 12.56
CA LYS A 110 -10.00 -16.60 13.60
C LYS A 110 -10.76 -17.91 13.84
N ASN A 111 -12.06 -17.93 13.59
CA ASN A 111 -12.90 -19.10 13.91
C ASN A 111 -12.89 -20.17 12.81
N CYS A 112 -12.94 -19.76 11.54
CA CYS A 112 -13.05 -20.70 10.41
C CYS A 112 -11.94 -20.56 9.36
N HIS A 113 -10.93 -19.74 9.63
CA HIS A 113 -9.80 -19.44 8.73
C HIS A 113 -10.24 -19.00 7.34
N HIS A 114 -11.41 -18.38 7.24
CA HIS A 114 -11.91 -17.79 6.01
C HIS A 114 -11.13 -16.53 5.69
N VAL A 115 -10.57 -16.44 4.48
CA VAL A 115 -9.89 -15.23 3.98
C VAL A 115 -10.94 -14.15 3.72
N ILE A 116 -10.90 -13.08 4.50
CA ILE A 116 -11.82 -11.95 4.43
C ILE A 116 -11.36 -10.97 3.35
N ALA A 117 -10.09 -10.58 3.41
CA ALA A 117 -9.48 -9.62 2.50
C ALA A 117 -7.96 -9.83 2.42
N LYS A 118 -7.35 -9.43 1.31
CA LYS A 118 -5.90 -9.27 1.19
C LYS A 118 -5.56 -7.80 1.37
N HIS A 119 -4.52 -7.54 2.15
CA HIS A 119 -3.96 -6.24 2.39
C HIS A 119 -2.69 -6.09 1.56
N GLU A 120 -2.60 -4.98 0.85
CA GLU A 120 -1.42 -4.54 0.13
C GLU A 120 -1.11 -3.13 0.60
N TYR A 121 0.13 -2.94 1.03
CA TYR A 121 0.69 -1.65 1.38
C TYR A 121 1.99 -1.50 0.61
N THR A 122 2.18 -0.31 0.05
CA THR A 122 3.36 -0.01 -0.74
C THR A 122 3.94 1.31 -0.28
N PHE A 123 5.25 1.33 -0.15
CA PHE A 123 6.06 2.50 0.14
C PHE A 123 7.13 2.66 -0.93
N SER A 124 7.31 3.87 -1.43
CA SER A 124 8.40 4.19 -2.34
C SER A 124 8.90 5.61 -2.12
N VAL A 125 10.12 5.88 -2.57
CA VAL A 125 10.67 7.24 -2.62
C VAL A 125 10.85 7.62 -4.09
N VAL A 126 10.06 8.58 -4.55
CA VAL A 126 10.10 9.09 -5.92
C VAL A 126 10.53 10.55 -5.87
N ASP A 127 11.66 10.84 -6.52
CA ASP A 127 12.33 12.13 -6.47
C ASP A 127 12.59 12.58 -5.00
N GLU A 128 11.89 13.62 -4.53
CA GLU A 128 12.01 14.20 -3.18
C GLU A 128 10.74 13.97 -2.34
N TYR A 129 9.98 12.90 -2.65
CA TYR A 129 8.73 12.56 -1.96
C TYR A 129 8.70 11.08 -1.57
N GLN A 130 8.18 10.84 -0.38
CA GLN A 130 7.75 9.53 0.11
C GLN A 130 6.32 9.32 -0.37
N GLU A 131 6.06 8.24 -1.10
CA GLU A 131 4.75 7.85 -1.56
C GLU A 131 4.27 6.62 -0.79
N TYR A 132 3.03 6.68 -0.31
CA TYR A 132 2.39 5.62 0.45
C TYR A 132 1.09 5.24 -0.23
N THR A 133 0.89 3.96 -0.51
CA THR A 133 -0.40 3.47 -1.00
C THR A 133 -0.86 2.27 -0.20
N MET A 134 -2.17 2.14 -0.03
CA MET A 134 -2.79 1.01 0.65
C MET A 134 -4.03 0.58 -0.12
N LEU A 135 -4.16 -0.73 -0.36
CA LEU A 135 -5.32 -1.33 -0.98
C LEU A 135 -5.73 -2.60 -0.23
N CYS A 136 -6.92 -2.56 0.38
CA CYS A 136 -7.51 -3.69 1.07
C CYS A 136 -9.03 -3.58 1.08
N MET A 137 -9.74 -4.67 0.78
CA MET A 137 -11.20 -4.68 0.80
C MET A 137 -11.78 -4.36 2.18
N LEU A 138 -11.08 -4.78 3.24
CA LEU A 138 -11.44 -4.49 4.63
C LEU A 138 -10.91 -3.14 5.10
N CYS A 139 -9.60 -2.89 4.96
CA CYS A 139 -8.95 -1.71 5.54
C CYS A 139 -9.24 -0.42 4.78
N GLY A 140 -9.38 -0.52 3.45
CA GLY A 140 -9.68 0.59 2.59
C GLY A 140 -8.67 0.83 1.48
N ARG A 141 -8.92 1.90 0.74
CA ARG A 141 -8.00 2.50 -0.23
C ARG A 141 -7.48 3.82 0.34
N ALA A 142 -6.18 4.01 0.31
CA ALA A 142 -5.53 5.27 0.68
C ALA A 142 -4.30 5.52 -0.19
N GLU A 143 -4.01 6.80 -0.42
CA GLU A 143 -2.83 7.29 -1.13
C GLU A 143 -2.35 8.55 -0.39
N ASP A 144 -1.06 8.62 -0.08
CA ASP A 144 -0.45 9.79 0.55
C ASP A 144 0.94 10.07 -0.04
N SER A 145 1.35 11.34 0.00
CA SER A 145 2.67 11.77 -0.46
C SER A 145 3.22 12.84 0.47
N VAL A 146 4.42 12.62 1.02
CA VAL A 146 5.06 13.52 1.98
C VAL A 146 6.45 13.88 1.48
N SER A 147 6.82 15.17 1.52
CA SER A 147 8.19 15.57 1.13
C SER A 147 9.23 14.93 2.04
N VAL A 148 10.36 14.49 1.47
CA VAL A 148 11.54 14.09 2.27
C VAL A 148 12.25 15.29 2.89
N LEU A 149 11.99 16.49 2.38
CA LEU A 149 12.57 17.72 2.86
C LEU A 149 11.85 18.22 4.12
N PRO A 150 12.56 18.92 5.02
CA PRO A 150 11.95 19.47 6.24
C PRO A 150 10.88 20.54 5.94
N ASP A 151 11.03 21.27 4.83
CA ASP A 151 10.04 22.22 4.32
C ASP A 151 9.51 21.71 2.98
N ASP A 152 8.20 21.42 2.89
CA ASP A 152 7.58 20.97 1.65
C ASP A 152 7.58 22.12 0.62
N PRO A 153 8.31 21.99 -0.51
CA PRO A 153 8.40 23.04 -1.53
C PRO A 153 7.05 23.42 -2.14
N ARG A 154 6.04 22.53 -2.07
CA ARG A 154 4.68 22.78 -2.56
C ARG A 154 3.84 23.61 -1.59
N GLN A 155 4.20 23.61 -0.31
CA GLN A 155 3.49 24.34 0.75
C GLN A 155 4.10 25.71 1.05
N MET A 156 5.20 26.05 0.37
CA MET A 156 5.79 27.39 0.44
C MET A 156 4.83 28.40 -0.21
N ALA A 157 3.93 28.97 0.60
CA ALA A 157 3.15 30.13 0.21
C ALA A 157 4.11 31.29 -0.09
N PRO A 158 3.94 32.05 -1.19
CA PRO A 158 4.67 33.29 -1.38
C PRO A 158 4.28 34.22 -0.24
N LEU A 159 5.26 34.63 0.57
CA LEU A 159 5.09 35.66 1.59
C LEU A 159 5.03 37.05 0.93
N PHE A 160 4.09 37.29 0.01
CA PHE A 160 3.84 38.61 -0.58
C PHE A 160 2.38 38.79 -0.96
#